data_AF-A0A350IE02-F1
#
_entry.id   AF-A0A350IE02-F1
#
_cell.length_a   1.000
_cell.length_b   1.000
_cell.length_c   1.000
_cell.angle_alpha   90.00
_cell.angle_beta   90.00
_cell.angle_gamma   90.00
#
_symmetry.space_group_name_H-M   'P 1'
#
loop_
_entity.id
_entity.type
_entity.pdbx_description
1 polymer ?
#
loop_
_entity_poly.entity_id
_entity_poly.type
_entity_poly.pdbx_seq_one_letter_code
_entity_poly.pdbx_strand_id
1 'polypeptide(L)'
;MKPNKPIIAYGIALLMAALIAMSLNMILQLVHKDVNEEGELFFNTFRTFKHGALHGALLAISFVVPVIVSHGIFQKHSAKNILLNVVYWTICFALMAGVLDAWQ
;
A
#
# COMPACT_ATOMS: atom_id res chain seq x y z
N MET A 1 -4.83 -27.38 10.29
CA MET A 1 -4.03 -26.38 11.03
C MET A 1 -4.77 -26.04 12.32
N LYS A 2 -4.10 -26.03 13.48
CA LYS A 2 -4.72 -25.54 14.73
C LYS A 2 -5.13 -24.08 14.55
N PRO A 3 -6.28 -23.62 15.07
CA PRO A 3 -6.62 -22.21 15.02
C PRO A 3 -5.57 -21.44 15.83
N ASN A 4 -4.82 -20.57 15.15
CA ASN A 4 -3.99 -19.58 15.82
C ASN A 4 -4.89 -18.71 16.71
N LYS A 5 -4.41 -18.33 17.90
CA LYS A 5 -5.17 -17.45 18.80
C LYS A 5 -5.54 -16.19 18.01
N PRO A 6 -6.84 -15.90 17.74
CA PRO A 6 -7.26 -14.86 16.79
C PRO A 6 -6.68 -13.49 17.15
N ILE A 7 -6.52 -13.21 18.45
CA ILE A 7 -5.89 -11.99 18.96
C ILE A 7 -4.48 -11.76 18.43
N ILE A 8 -3.68 -12.83 18.27
CA ILE A 8 -2.32 -12.72 17.74
C ILE A 8 -2.36 -12.35 16.26
N ALA A 9 -3.27 -12.95 15.49
CA ALA A 9 -3.41 -12.66 14.07
C ALA A 9 -3.83 -11.20 13.84
N TYR A 10 -4.81 -10.70 14.57
CA TYR A 10 -5.23 -9.30 14.47
C TYR A 10 -4.15 -8.32 14.97
N GLY A 11 -3.41 -8.67 16.03
CA GLY A 11 -2.29 -7.88 16.51
C GLY A 11 -1.19 -7.74 15.46
N ILE A 12 -0.80 -8.85 14.82
CA ILE A 12 0.18 -8.84 13.72
C ILE A 12 -0.36 -8.03 12.53
N ALA A 13 -1.63 -8.22 12.16
CA ALA A 13 -2.24 -7.50 11.05
C ALA A 13 -2.20 -5.97 11.27
N LEU A 14 -2.47 -5.51 12.49
CA LEU A 14 -2.39 -4.08 12.83
C LEU A 14 -0.96 -3.55 12.72
N LEU A 15 0.03 -4.30 13.22
CA LEU A 15 1.44 -3.93 13.10
C LEU A 15 1.89 -3.86 11.63
N MET A 16 1.48 -4.82 10.81
CA MET A 16 1.79 -4.81 9.38
C MET A 16 1.11 -3.64 8.66
N ALA A 17 -0.13 -3.31 9.02
CA ALA A 17 -0.82 -2.14 8.48
C ALA A 17 -0.11 -0.83 8.83
N ALA A 18 0.38 -0.69 10.07
CA ALA A 18 1.18 0.48 10.47
C ALA A 18 2.49 0.59 9.67
N LEU A 19 3.18 -0.54 9.43
CA LEU A 19 4.39 -0.58 8.62
C LEU A 19 4.12 -0.19 7.15
N ILE A 20 3.01 -0.67 6.58
CA ILE A 20 2.56 -0.33 5.22
C ILE A 20 2.24 1.17 5.15
N ALA A 21 1.49 1.71 6.11
CA ALA A 21 1.15 3.13 6.15
C ALA A 21 2.40 4.02 6.23
N MET A 22 3.37 3.66 7.07
CA MET A 22 4.65 4.37 7.14
C MET A 22 5.41 4.34 5.81
N SER A 23 5.48 3.17 5.18
CA SER A 23 6.15 2.99 3.89
C SER A 23 5.45 3.77 2.77
N LEU A 24 4.12 3.75 2.73
CA LEU A 24 3.31 4.52 1.77
C LEU A 24 3.53 6.02 1.94
N ASN A 25 3.51 6.51 3.18
CA ASN A 25 3.75 7.91 3.49
C ASN A 25 5.13 8.37 2.99
N MET A 26 6.16 7.55 3.22
CA MET A 26 7.51 7.81 2.72
C MET A 26 7.56 7.84 1.19
N ILE A 27 6.97 6.85 0.52
CA ILE A 27 6.99 6.77 -0.96
C ILE A 27 6.25 7.97 -1.58
N LEU A 28 5.08 8.32 -1.07
CA LEU A 28 4.29 9.46 -1.58
C LEU A 28 5.09 10.77 -1.52
N GLN A 29 5.79 10.99 -0.41
CA GLN A 29 6.63 12.18 -0.20
C GLN A 29 7.89 12.19 -1.08
N LEU A 30 8.53 11.03 -1.28
CA LEU A 30 9.75 10.95 -2.10
C LEU A 30 9.48 11.11 -3.60
N VAL A 31 8.30 10.70 -4.08
CA VAL A 31 7.92 10.82 -5.48
C VAL A 31 7.67 12.27 -5.89
N HIS A 32 7.17 13.12 -4.96
CA HIS A 32 6.83 14.52 -5.22
C HIS A 32 7.79 15.50 -4.54
N LYS A 33 9.07 15.13 -4.43
CA LYS A 33 10.10 16.06 -3.99
C LYS A 33 10.40 17.04 -5.13
N ASP A 34 10.34 18.33 -4.83
CA ASP A 34 10.78 19.39 -5.73
C ASP A 34 12.02 20.08 -5.16
N VAL A 35 12.72 20.81 -6.03
CA VAL A 35 13.93 21.56 -5.69
C VAL A 35 13.60 23.05 -5.83
N ASN A 36 13.85 23.85 -4.79
CA ASN A 36 13.66 25.30 -4.87
C ASN A 36 14.83 25.97 -5.63
N GLU A 37 14.75 27.28 -5.83
CA GLU A 37 15.79 28.04 -6.52
C GLU A 37 17.17 27.98 -5.82
N GLU A 38 17.19 27.64 -4.53
CA GLU A 38 18.38 27.52 -3.69
C GLU A 38 18.99 26.10 -3.71
N GLY A 39 18.33 25.14 -4.36
CA GLY A 39 18.77 23.74 -4.43
C GLY A 39 18.28 22.86 -3.28
N GLU A 40 17.38 23.35 -2.42
CA GLU A 40 16.83 22.61 -1.29
C GLU A 40 15.65 21.72 -1.71
N LEU A 41 15.59 20.52 -1.13
CA LEU A 41 14.48 19.60 -1.31
C LEU A 41 13.31 20.00 -0.42
N PHE A 42 12.14 20.22 -1.02
CA PHE A 42 10.88 20.40 -0.31
C PHE A 42 9.79 19.48 -0.87
N PHE A 43 8.79 19.19 -0.05
CA PHE A 43 7.69 18.29 -0.42
C PHE A 43 6.56 19.07 -1.08
N ASN A 44 6.23 18.74 -2.33
CA ASN A 44 5.17 19.38 -3.10
C ASN A 44 4.12 18.34 -3.55
N THR A 45 3.45 17.73 -2.58
CA THR A 45 2.37 16.76 -2.85
C THR A 45 1.06 17.51 -3.14
N PHE A 46 0.22 16.95 -4.03
CA PHE A 46 -1.08 17.55 -4.40
C PHE A 46 -2.12 17.57 -3.25
N ARG A 47 -1.84 16.89 -2.13
CA ARG A 47 -2.65 16.84 -0.88
C ARG A 47 -4.13 16.54 -1.12
N THR A 48 -4.43 15.55 -1.95
CA THR A 48 -5.83 15.14 -2.18
C THR A 48 -6.01 13.64 -2.08
N PHE A 49 -7.20 13.23 -1.61
CA PHE A 49 -7.54 11.82 -1.51
C PHE A 49 -7.40 11.09 -2.85
N LYS A 50 -7.82 11.72 -3.96
CA LYS A 50 -7.76 11.11 -5.30
C LYS A 50 -6.31 10.89 -5.75
N HIS A 51 -5.43 11.85 -5.48
CA HIS A 51 -4.02 11.75 -5.80
C HIS A 51 -3.36 10.60 -5.01
N GLY A 52 -3.48 10.62 -3.67
CA GLY A 52 -2.98 9.53 -2.83
C GLY A 52 -3.56 8.17 -3.21
N ALA A 53 -4.86 8.09 -3.48
CA ALA A 53 -5.52 6.84 -3.86
C ALA A 53 -5.02 6.28 -5.20
N LEU A 54 -4.77 7.16 -6.18
CA LEU A 54 -4.18 6.77 -7.46
C LEU A 54 -2.78 6.18 -7.25
N HIS A 55 -1.91 6.86 -6.50
CA HIS A 55 -0.56 6.38 -6.22
C HIS A 55 -0.55 5.08 -5.41
N GLY A 56 -1.43 4.96 -4.41
CA GLY A 56 -1.61 3.71 -3.65
C GLY A 56 -2.01 2.54 -4.55
N ALA A 57 -2.99 2.74 -5.44
CA ALA A 57 -3.40 1.73 -6.40
C ALA A 57 -2.25 1.33 -7.35
N LEU A 58 -1.51 2.31 -7.88
CA LEU A 58 -0.36 2.06 -8.76
C LEU A 58 0.74 1.29 -8.05
N LEU A 59 1.03 1.61 -6.78
CA LEU A 59 2.03 0.88 -6.00
C LEU A 59 1.59 -0.56 -5.73
N ALA A 60 0.32 -0.78 -5.41
CA ALA A 60 -0.22 -2.13 -5.24
C ALA A 60 -0.08 -2.95 -6.52
N ILE A 61 -0.45 -2.39 -7.68
CA ILE A 61 -0.39 -3.07 -8.97
C ILE A 61 1.06 -3.36 -9.38
N SER A 62 1.98 -2.42 -9.18
CA SER A 62 3.37 -2.56 -9.63
C SER A 62 4.25 -3.41 -8.71
N PHE A 63 3.98 -3.45 -7.40
CA PHE A 63 4.82 -4.18 -6.44
C PHE A 63 4.10 -5.31 -5.71
N VAL A 64 2.90 -5.06 -5.17
CA VAL A 64 2.20 -6.02 -4.31
C VAL A 64 1.56 -7.14 -5.13
N VAL A 65 0.95 -6.82 -6.27
CA VAL A 65 0.27 -7.78 -7.15
C VAL A 65 1.22 -8.84 -7.69
N PRO A 66 2.43 -8.52 -8.22
CA PRO A 66 3.40 -9.53 -8.64
C PRO A 66 3.73 -10.52 -7.51
N VAL A 67 3.91 -10.05 -6.28
CA VAL A 67 4.19 -10.91 -5.13
C VAL A 67 3.01 -11.85 -4.84
N ILE A 68 1.78 -11.33 -4.80
CA ILE A 68 0.56 -12.13 -4.55
C ILE A 68 0.37 -13.17 -5.66
N VAL A 69 0.49 -12.76 -6.93
CA VAL A 69 0.27 -13.64 -8.08
C VAL A 69 1.32 -14.75 -8.13
N SER A 70 2.62 -14.41 -8.03
CA SER A 70 3.70 -15.40 -8.01
C SER A 70 3.50 -16.40 -6.86
N HIS A 71 3.28 -15.90 -5.65
CA HIS A 71 3.04 -16.76 -4.49
C HIS A 71 1.81 -17.65 -4.67
N GLY A 72 0.72 -17.06 -5.19
CA GLY A 72 -0.53 -17.73 -5.50
C GLY A 72 -0.36 -18.93 -6.43
N ILE A 73 0.37 -18.73 -7.54
CA ILE A 73 0.65 -19.75 -8.54
C ILE A 73 1.51 -20.88 -7.95
N PHE A 74 2.60 -20.55 -7.25
CA PHE A 74 3.51 -21.56 -6.69
C PHE A 74 2.84 -22.41 -5.60
N GLN A 75 1.90 -21.85 -4.85
CA GLN A 75 1.11 -22.57 -3.86
C GLN A 75 -0.14 -23.26 -4.44
N LYS A 76 -0.36 -23.19 -5.76
CA LYS A 76 -1.52 -23.78 -6.46
C LYS A 76 -2.86 -23.28 -5.91
N HIS A 77 -2.95 -22.01 -5.52
CA HIS A 77 -4.22 -21.37 -5.17
C HIS A 77 -5.11 -21.25 -6.40
N SER A 78 -6.43 -21.26 -6.19
CA SER A 78 -7.37 -21.01 -7.28
C SER A 78 -7.23 -19.60 -7.84
N ALA A 79 -7.42 -19.42 -9.15
CA ALA A 79 -7.36 -18.10 -9.79
C ALA A 79 -8.34 -17.11 -9.15
N LYS A 80 -9.52 -17.58 -8.71
CA LYS A 80 -10.49 -16.75 -7.97
C LYS A 80 -9.92 -16.23 -6.65
N ASN A 81 -9.20 -17.07 -5.90
CA ASN A 81 -8.57 -16.65 -4.65
C ASN A 81 -7.46 -15.60 -4.90
N ILE A 82 -6.64 -15.82 -5.93
CA ILE A 82 -5.58 -14.88 -6.31
C ILE A 82 -6.19 -13.52 -6.68
N LEU A 83 -7.21 -13.52 -7.57
CA LEU A 83 -7.89 -12.30 -8.01
C LEU A 83 -8.54 -11.55 -6.84
N LEU A 84 -9.19 -12.27 -5.91
CA LEU A 84 -9.80 -11.65 -4.74
C LEU A 84 -8.76 -10.94 -3.87
N ASN A 85 -7.61 -11.56 -3.64
CA ASN A 85 -6.51 -10.94 -2.89
C ASN A 85 -5.92 -9.73 -3.63
N VAL A 86 -5.77 -9.80 -4.95
CA VAL A 86 -5.29 -8.67 -5.78
C VAL A 86 -6.21 -7.47 -5.66
N VAL A 87 -7.53 -7.66 -5.83
CA VAL A 87 -8.52 -6.58 -5.73
C VAL A 87 -8.57 -6.02 -4.31
N TYR A 88 -8.60 -6.90 -3.31
CA TYR A 88 -8.59 -6.51 -1.90
C TYR A 88 -7.41 -5.61 -1.57
N TRP A 89 -6.18 -6.05 -1.87
CA TRP A 89 -4.98 -5.29 -1.55
C TRP A 89 -4.85 -4.00 -2.36
N THR A 90 -5.29 -3.99 -3.62
CA THR A 90 -5.34 -2.77 -4.43
C THR A 90 -6.24 -1.72 -3.80
N ILE A 91 -7.45 -2.10 -3.36
CA ILE A 91 -8.38 -1.19 -2.69
C ILE A 91 -7.79 -0.73 -1.35
N CYS A 92 -7.23 -1.64 -0.54
CA CYS A 92 -6.63 -1.28 0.75
C CYS A 92 -5.51 -0.24 0.59
N PHE A 93 -4.60 -0.43 -0.37
CA PHE A 93 -3.52 0.51 -0.64
C PHE A 93 -4.04 1.85 -1.16
N ALA A 94 -5.03 1.84 -2.07
CA ALA A 94 -5.66 3.07 -2.54
C ALA A 94 -6.31 3.87 -1.40
N LEU A 95 -7.08 3.20 -0.53
CA LEU A 95 -7.72 3.88 0.61
C LEU A 95 -6.68 4.40 1.62
N MET A 96 -5.68 3.58 1.99
CA MET A 96 -4.64 4.01 2.93
C MET A 96 -3.84 5.19 2.40
N ALA A 97 -3.35 5.12 1.16
CA ALA A 97 -2.58 6.20 0.55
C ALA A 97 -3.43 7.46 0.32
N GLY A 98 -4.70 7.31 -0.06
CA GLY A 98 -5.63 8.44 -0.19
C GLY A 98 -5.86 9.19 1.12
N VAL A 99 -6.04 8.47 2.22
CA VAL A 99 -6.18 9.10 3.55
C VAL A 99 -4.88 9.78 3.98
N LEU A 100 -3.73 9.12 3.79
CA LEU A 100 -2.43 9.69 4.15
C LEU A 100 -2.16 11.00 3.40
N ASP A 101 -2.36 11.01 2.08
CA ASP A 101 -2.09 12.18 1.24
C ASP A 101 -3.05 13.35 1.52
N ALA A 102 -4.31 13.06 1.87
CA ALA A 102 -5.29 14.08 2.21
C ALA A 102 -5.08 14.70 3.61
N TRP A 103 -4.33 14.05 4.50
CA TRP A 103 -4.09 14.51 5.87
C TRP A 103 -2.78 15.30 6.02
N GLN A 104 -1.84 15.18 5.08
CA GLN A 104 -0.56 15.89 5.10
C GLN A 104 -0.71 17.40 4.96
#